data_AF-A0A5P9EY25-F1
#
_entry.id   AF-A0A5P9EY25-F1
#
_cell.length_a   1.000
_cell.length_b   1.000
_cell.length_c   1.000
_cell.angle_alpha   90.00
_cell.angle_beta   90.00
_cell.angle_gamma   90.00
#
_symmetry.space_group_name_H-M   'P 1'
#
loop_
_entity.id
_entity.type
_entity.pdbx_description
1 polymer ?
#
loop_
_entity_poly.entity_id
_entity_poly.type
_entity_poly.pdbx_seq_one_letter_code
_entity_poly.pdbx_strand_id
1 'polypeptide(L)'
;MSNSKPTSKSYLPPDFEDQLDKLISSKGTDVDLGKELQQSIIDICQEVNDALTKSFSDISTTGFELDDEKKGQGEDNEQPN
;
A
#
# COMPACT_ATOMS: atom_id res chain seq x y z
N MET A 1 -5.86 -25.85 7.74
CA MET A 1 -5.83 -24.38 7.82
C MET A 1 -5.66 -23.85 6.41
N SER A 2 -6.73 -23.36 5.80
CA SER A 2 -6.71 -22.86 4.43
C SER A 2 -5.92 -21.54 4.40
N ASN A 3 -4.72 -21.60 3.84
CA ASN A 3 -3.89 -20.43 3.58
C ASN A 3 -4.65 -19.58 2.55
N SER A 4 -5.40 -18.58 3.01
CA SER A 4 -6.11 -17.65 2.14
C SER A 4 -5.06 -16.75 1.51
N LYS A 5 -4.53 -17.19 0.36
CA LYS A 5 -3.71 -16.37 -0.52
C LYS A 5 -4.51 -15.08 -0.75
N PRO A 6 -3.98 -13.89 -0.43
CA PRO A 6 -4.70 -12.66 -0.73
C PRO A 6 -4.93 -12.67 -2.23
N THR A 7 -6.19 -12.80 -2.63
CA THR A 7 -6.58 -12.72 -4.03
C THR A 7 -6.42 -11.27 -4.42
N SER A 8 -5.23 -10.91 -4.92
CA SER A 8 -4.83 -9.58 -5.39
C SER A 8 -5.80 -8.98 -6.43
N LYS A 9 -6.76 -9.77 -6.92
CA LYS A 9 -7.88 -9.34 -7.78
C LYS A 9 -8.86 -8.38 -7.12
N SER A 10 -8.88 -8.26 -5.78
CA SER A 10 -9.82 -7.35 -5.08
C SER A 10 -9.54 -5.86 -5.32
N TYR A 11 -8.33 -5.51 -5.76
CA TYR A 11 -7.87 -4.13 -5.95
C TYR A 11 -7.65 -3.79 -7.41
N LEU A 12 -8.18 -4.59 -8.33
CA LEU A 12 -8.15 -4.27 -9.76
C LEU A 12 -9.56 -3.86 -10.20
N PRO A 13 -9.67 -2.98 -11.21
CA PRO A 13 -10.96 -2.67 -11.79
C PRO A 13 -11.66 -3.96 -12.23
N PRO A 14 -13.00 -4.08 -12.09
CA PRO A 14 -13.72 -5.29 -12.48
C PRO A 14 -13.51 -5.66 -13.96
N ASP A 15 -13.34 -4.66 -14.82
CA ASP A 15 -13.12 -4.83 -16.26
C ASP A 15 -11.63 -4.83 -16.66
N PHE A 16 -10.70 -4.92 -15.69
CA PHE A 16 -9.27 -4.82 -15.95
C PHE A 16 -8.75 -5.90 -16.90
N GLU A 17 -9.12 -7.17 -16.67
CA GLU A 17 -8.65 -8.28 -17.50
C GLU A 17 -9.21 -8.14 -18.94
N ASP A 18 -10.48 -7.78 -19.08
CA ASP A 18 -11.12 -7.52 -20.38
C ASP A 18 -10.49 -6.33 -21.14
N GLN A 19 -10.20 -5.22 -20.45
CA GLN A 19 -9.55 -4.06 -21.05
C GLN A 19 -8.10 -4.36 -21.45
N LEU A 20 -7.37 -5.12 -20.63
CA LEU A 20 -6.01 -5.55 -20.92
C LEU A 20 -5.98 -6.49 -22.13
N ASP A 21 -6.88 -7.47 -22.20
CA ASP A 21 -7.00 -8.39 -23.33
C ASP A 21 -7.37 -7.67 -24.63
N LYS A 22 -8.27 -6.69 -24.57
CA LYS A 22 -8.59 -5.82 -25.72
C LYS A 22 -7.39 -4.99 -26.16
N LEU A 23 -6.62 -4.44 -25.22
CA LEU A 23 -5.43 -3.66 -25.52
C LEU A 23 -4.34 -4.52 -26.17
N ILE A 24 -4.11 -5.74 -25.65
CA ILE A 24 -3.19 -6.73 -26.23
C ILE A 24 -3.68 -7.14 -27.64
N SER A 25 -4.97 -7.40 -27.80
CA SER A 25 -5.58 -7.77 -29.08
C SER A 25 -5.46 -6.66 -30.12
N SER A 26 -5.55 -5.39 -29.69
CA SER A 26 -5.31 -4.22 -30.52
C SER A 26 -3.82 -4.00 -30.85
N LYS A 27 -2.91 -4.83 -30.31
CA LYS A 27 -1.45 -4.64 -30.37
C LYS A 27 -1.01 -3.28 -29.82
N GLY A 28 -1.74 -2.74 -28.85
CA GLY A 28 -1.47 -1.42 -28.28
C GLY A 28 -1.68 -0.26 -29.25
N THR A 29 -2.43 -0.44 -30.33
CA THR A 29 -2.79 0.67 -31.24
C THR A 29 -3.95 1.51 -30.71
N ASP A 30 -4.77 0.94 -29.83
CA ASP A 30 -5.84 1.67 -29.15
C ASP A 30 -5.28 2.43 -27.94
N VAL A 31 -4.79 3.64 -28.22
CA VAL A 31 -4.18 4.53 -27.22
C VAL A 31 -5.21 5.01 -26.21
N ASP A 32 -6.46 5.19 -26.61
CA ASP A 32 -7.51 5.68 -25.72
C ASP A 32 -7.89 4.60 -24.70
N LEU A 33 -8.05 3.35 -25.15
CA LEU A 33 -8.21 2.20 -24.25
C LEU A 33 -7.01 2.07 -23.28
N GLY A 34 -5.79 2.29 -23.77
CA GLY A 34 -4.58 2.28 -22.93
C GLY A 34 -4.61 3.35 -21.85
N LYS A 35 -5.08 4.57 -22.16
CA LYS A 35 -5.23 5.66 -21.18
C LYS A 35 -6.34 5.37 -20.17
N GLU A 36 -7.46 4.81 -20.60
CA GLU A 36 -8.56 4.43 -19.70
C GLU A 36 -8.11 3.36 -18.69
N LEU A 37 -7.39 2.34 -19.16
CA LEU A 37 -6.83 1.31 -18.30
C LEU A 37 -5.81 1.90 -17.33
N GLN A 38 -4.92 2.78 -17.81
CA GLN A 38 -3.95 3.46 -16.96
C GLN A 38 -4.62 4.30 -15.87
N GLN A 39 -5.64 5.09 -16.22
CA GLN A 39 -6.36 5.93 -15.28
C GLN A 39 -7.04 5.09 -14.21
N SER A 40 -7.71 4.01 -14.61
CA SER A 40 -8.41 3.10 -13.69
C SER A 40 -7.46 2.47 -12.66
N ILE A 41 -6.22 2.14 -13.06
CA ILE A 41 -5.20 1.64 -12.13
C ILE A 41 -4.74 2.73 -11.16
N ILE A 42 -4.54 3.96 -11.65
CA ILE A 42 -4.11 5.11 -10.83
C ILE A 42 -5.15 5.39 -9.75
N ASP A 43 -6.44 5.43 -10.13
CA ASP A 43 -7.53 5.74 -9.21
C ASP A 43 -7.58 4.75 -8.05
N ILE A 44 -7.39 3.46 -8.31
CA ILE A 44 -7.38 2.44 -7.24
C ILE A 44 -6.11 2.54 -6.40
N CYS A 45 -4.96 2.81 -7.02
CA CYS A 45 -3.73 3.05 -6.26
C CYS A 45 -3.88 4.24 -5.31
N GLN A 46 -4.57 5.29 -5.73
CA GLN A 46 -4.90 6.45 -4.88
C GLN A 46 -5.87 6.04 -3.77
N GLU A 47 -6.94 5.31 -4.08
CA GLU A 47 -7.92 4.85 -3.08
C GLU A 47 -7.26 3.98 -1.99
N VAL A 48 -6.41 3.04 -2.40
CA VAL A 48 -5.66 2.18 -1.47
C VAL A 48 -4.69 3.01 -0.62
N ASN A 49 -4.01 3.97 -1.23
CA ASN A 49 -3.09 4.85 -0.49
C ASN A 49 -3.85 5.74 0.51
N ASP A 50 -5.01 6.28 0.15
CA ASP A 50 -5.86 7.04 1.05
C ASP A 50 -6.38 6.18 2.20
N ALA A 51 -6.79 4.94 1.92
CA ALA A 51 -7.22 3.99 2.94
C ALA A 51 -6.07 3.61 3.90
N LEU A 52 -4.87 3.39 3.38
CA LEU A 52 -3.68 3.15 4.18
C LEU A 52 -3.33 4.38 5.03
N THR A 53 -3.30 5.56 4.42
CA THR A 53 -3.00 6.84 5.10
C THR A 53 -3.99 7.11 6.23
N LYS A 54 -5.29 6.86 6.02
CA LYS A 54 -6.31 6.92 7.08
C LYS A 54 -6.04 5.90 8.18
N SER A 55 -5.76 4.65 7.82
CA SER A 55 -5.45 3.58 8.78
C SER A 55 -4.22 3.90 9.64
N PHE A 56 -3.18 4.51 9.06
CA PHE A 56 -2.00 4.95 9.81
C PHE A 56 -2.23 6.22 10.63
N SER A 57 -3.11 7.12 10.17
CA SER A 57 -3.54 8.28 10.95
C SER A 57 -4.37 7.86 12.17
N ASP A 58 -5.20 6.82 12.02
CA ASP A 58 -5.89 6.19 13.15
C ASP A 58 -4.90 5.48 14.09
N ILE A 59 -3.79 4.90 13.59
CA ILE A 59 -2.73 4.32 14.43
C ILE A 59 -2.01 5.34 15.32
N SER A 60 -1.90 6.61 14.89
CA SER A 60 -1.46 7.69 15.79
C SER A 60 -2.42 7.90 16.97
N THR A 61 -3.63 7.33 16.92
CA THR A 61 -4.69 7.42 17.94
C THR A 61 -4.97 6.07 18.63
N THR A 62 -4.44 4.94 18.12
CA THR A 62 -4.72 3.59 18.67
C THR A 62 -4.03 3.31 20.02
N GLY A 63 -3.28 4.26 20.59
CA GLY A 63 -2.71 4.10 21.93
C GLY A 63 -1.59 3.07 22.01
N PHE A 64 -0.90 2.78 20.90
CA PHE A 64 0.45 2.26 21.00
C PHE A 64 1.35 3.42 21.42
N GLU A 65 1.50 3.59 22.73
CA GLU A 65 2.64 4.32 23.28
C GLU A 65 3.89 3.68 22.67
N LEU A 66 4.59 4.43 21.81
CA LEU A 66 6.00 4.18 21.62
C LEU A 66 6.59 4.38 23.01
N ASP A 67 6.97 3.28 23.66
CA ASP A 67 7.85 3.33 24.82
C ASP A 67 9.10 4.08 24.36
N ASP A 68 9.09 5.40 24.54
CA ASP A 68 10.25 6.28 24.53
C ASP A 68 11.07 5.92 25.79
N GLU A 69 11.50 4.66 25.89
CA GLU A 69 12.55 4.24 26.81
C GLU A 69 13.88 4.76 26.24
N LYS A 70 14.05 6.06 26.48
CA LYS A 70 15.30 6.73 26.82
C LYS A 70 16.52 6.24 26.05
N LYS A 71 16.75 6.94 24.95
CA LYS A 71 18.09 7.42 24.62
C LYS A 71 18.66 8.20 25.81
N GLY A 72 19.55 7.61 26.61
CA GLY A 72 20.25 8.35 27.66
C GLY A 72 21.19 7.51 28.52
N GLN A 73 22.49 7.69 28.30
CA GLN A 73 23.64 7.25 29.11
C GLN A 73 24.05 5.78 29.01
N GLY A 74 24.75 5.48 27.91
CA GLY A 74 26.06 4.84 28.09
C GLY A 74 27.07 5.92 28.48
N GLU A 75 27.56 5.89 29.71
CA GLU A 75 28.89 6.39 30.07
C GLU A 75 29.47 5.49 31.17
N ASP A 76 30.47 4.74 30.74
CA ASP A 76 31.41 3.91 31.47
C ASP A 76 32.36 4.80 32.30
N ASN A 77 32.38 4.67 33.64
CA ASN A 77 33.62 4.43 34.43
C ASN A 77 33.50 4.69 35.96
N GLU A 78 33.91 3.65 36.68
CA GLU A 78 34.81 3.63 37.85
C GLU A 78 34.41 4.19 39.25
N GLN A 79 34.97 3.53 40.27
CA GLN A 79 34.55 3.29 41.67
C GLN A 79 34.60 4.46 42.67
N PRO A 80 33.95 4.32 43.85
CA PRO A 80 34.17 5.21 45.00
C PRO A 80 35.39 4.81 45.85
N ASN A 81 36.22 5.83 46.11
CA ASN A 81 37.15 6.05 47.24
C ASN A 81 38.30 5.07 47.51
#